data_AF-A0A8J8TB21-F1
#
_entry.id   AF-A0A8J8TB21-F1
#
_cell.length_a   1.000
_cell.length_b   1.000
_cell.length_c   1.000
_cell.angle_alpha   90.00
_cell.angle_beta   90.00
_cell.angle_gamma   90.00
#
_symmetry.space_group_name_H-M   'P 1'
#
loop_
_entity.id
_entity.type
_entity.pdbx_description
1 polymer ?
#
loop_
_entity_poly.entity_id
_entity_poly.type
_entity_poly.pdbx_seq_one_letter_code
_entity_poly.pdbx_strand_id
1 'polypeptide(L)' 'MTALSFDETGVDVVYNGTEFRLEKDLIEDAIQKPYPDITDHEVLQIVEETPDLSGEPQQISDIIYE' A
#
# COMPACT_ATOMS: atom_id res chain seq x y z
N MET A 1 -12.92 6.98 -2.64
CA MET A 1 -12.23 7.02 -1.33
C MET A 1 -11.58 5.68 -1.17
N THR A 2 -10.26 5.66 -1.33
CA THR A 2 -9.45 4.44 -1.26
C THR A 2 -8.92 4.34 0.15
N ALA A 3 -9.08 3.19 0.79
CA ALA A 3 -8.49 2.93 2.10
C ALA A 3 -7.43 1.84 1.95
N LEU A 4 -6.25 2.08 2.51
CA LEU A 4 -5.19 1.10 2.65
C LEU A 4 -5.02 0.77 4.12
N SER A 5 -4.91 -0.51 4.44
CA SER A 5 -4.55 -1.00 5.77
C SER A 5 -3.36 -1.91 5.62
N PHE A 6 -2.28 -1.60 6.32
CA PHE A 6 -0.99 -2.27 6.18
C PHE A 6 -0.77 -3.20 7.37
N ASP A 7 -0.36 -4.44 7.08
CA ASP A 7 -0.01 -5.46 8.05
C ASP A 7 1.33 -6.11 7.70
N GLU A 8 1.92 -6.87 8.63
CA GLU A 8 3.22 -7.58 8.43
C GLU A 8 3.24 -8.60 7.28
N THR A 9 2.05 -8.93 6.75
CA THR A 9 1.86 -9.97 5.74
C THR A 9 1.31 -9.43 4.41
N GLY A 10 0.94 -8.15 4.33
CA GLY A 10 0.39 -7.54 3.12
C GLY A 10 -0.49 -6.33 3.42
N VAL A 11 -1.23 -5.88 2.40
CA VAL A 11 -2.06 -4.68 2.45
C VAL A 11 -3.49 -5.02 2.08
N ASP A 12 -4.42 -4.70 2.97
CA ASP A 12 -5.86 -4.75 2.71
C ASP A 12 -6.30 -3.44 2.06
N VAL A 13 -6.90 -3.53 0.89
CA VAL A 13 -7.24 -2.41 0.02
C VAL A 13 -8.74 -2.37 -0.21
N VAL A 14 -9.32 -1.20 0.05
CA VAL A 14 -10.73 -0.92 -0.22
C VAL A 14 -10.81 0.11 -1.34
N TYR A 15 -11.14 -0.34 -2.55
CA TYR A 15 -11.24 0.49 -3.74
C TYR A 15 -12.65 0.44 -4.34
N ASN A 16 -13.33 1.59 -4.44
CA ASN A 16 -14.70 1.67 -4.99
C ASN A 16 -15.69 0.64 -4.39
N GLY A 17 -15.56 0.33 -3.10
CA GLY A 17 -16.39 -0.69 -2.42
C GLY A 17 -16.02 -2.13 -2.72
N THR A 18 -14.90 -2.36 -3.43
CA THR A 18 -14.27 -3.68 -3.58
C THR A 18 -13.14 -3.79 -2.56
N GLU A 19 -13.24 -4.79 -1.71
CA GLU A 19 -12.22 -5.12 -0.71
C GLU A 19 -11.39 -6.29 -1.23
N PHE A 20 -10.08 -6.10 -1.30
CA PHE A 20 -9.15 -7.15 -1.69
C PHE A 20 -7.82 -6.97 -0.98
N ARG A 21 -7.08 -8.06 -0.87
CA ARG A 21 -5.80 -8.09 -0.18
C ARG A 21 -4.68 -8.26 -1.19
N LEU A 22 -3.71 -7.35 -1.15
CA LEU A 22 -2.44 -7.53 -1.80
C LEU A 22 -1.48 -8.21 -0.83
N GLU A 23 -0.97 -9.38 -1.23
CA GLU A 23 0.10 -10.05 -0.48
C GLU A 23 1.40 -9.25 -0.59
N LYS A 24 2.19 -9.24 0.48
CA LYS A 24 3.47 -8.52 0.46
C LYS A 24 4.38 -8.96 -0.69
N ASP A 25 4.42 -10.26 -1.01
CA ASP A 25 5.24 -10.80 -2.10
C ASP A 25 4.86 -10.19 -3.46
N LEU A 26 3.57 -9.93 -3.69
CA LEU A 26 3.10 -9.29 -4.93
C LEU A 26 3.50 -7.82 -4.99
N ILE A 27 3.47 -7.13 -3.85
CA ILE A 27 3.85 -5.72 -3.75
C ILE A 27 5.38 -5.57 -3.92
N GLU A 28 6.14 -6.44 -3.28
CA GLU A 28 7.60 -6.50 -3.38
C GLU A 28 8.05 -6.78 -4.82
N ASP A 29 7.38 -7.69 -5.52
CA ASP A 29 7.66 -7.98 -6.92
C ASP A 29 7.24 -6.82 -7.84
N ALA A 30 6.10 -6.17 -7.59
CA ALA A 30 5.66 -5.03 -8.39
C ALA A 30 6.59 -3.82 -8.27
N ILE A 31 7.07 -3.51 -7.06
CA ILE A 31 7.89 -2.31 -6.77
C ILE A 31 9.39 -2.62 -6.87
N GLN A 32 9.76 -3.90 -6.83
CA GLN A 32 11.16 -4.37 -6.77
C GLN A 32 11.88 -3.79 -5.55
N LYS A 33 11.19 -3.73 -4.40
CA LYS A 33 11.68 -3.24 -3.11
C LYS A 33 11.17 -4.12 -1.98
N PRO A 34 11.89 -4.20 -0.85
CA PRO A 34 11.39 -4.90 0.32
C PRO A 34 10.17 -4.18 0.91
N TYR A 35 9.17 -4.96 1.32
CA TYR A 35 7.88 -4.48 1.83
C TYR A 35 7.97 -3.35 2.88
N PRO A 36 8.83 -3.42 3.92
CA PRO A 36 8.94 -2.33 4.90
C PRO A 36 9.46 -1.00 4.33
N ASP A 37 10.26 -1.01 3.26
CA ASP A 37 10.80 0.21 2.63
C ASP A 37 9.83 0.87 1.64
N ILE A 38 8.74 0.17 1.31
CA ILE A 38 7.73 0.66 0.38
C ILE A 38 6.88 1.75 1.04
N THR A 39 6.43 2.71 0.26
CA THR A 39 5.54 3.78 0.74
C THR A 39 4.07 3.49 0.44
N ASP A 40 3.17 4.05 1.27
CA ASP A 40 1.73 3.97 1.04
C ASP A 40 1.33 4.48 -0.36
N HIS A 41 2.01 5.53 -0.82
CA HIS A 41 1.81 6.12 -2.14
C HIS A 41 2.18 5.16 -3.28
N GLU A 42 3.26 4.40 -3.13
CA GLU A 42 3.65 3.39 -4.14
C GLU A 42 2.62 2.26 -4.20
N VAL A 43 2.07 1.83 -3.06
CA VAL A 43 0.99 0.83 -3.05
C VAL A 43 -0.29 1.40 -3.65
N LEU A 44 -0.64 2.64 -3.33
CA LEU A 44 -1.76 3.35 -3.94
C LEU A 44 -1.62 3.43 -5.46
N GLN A 45 -0.41 3.67 -5.99
CA GLN A 45 -0.17 3.70 -7.44
C GLN A 45 -0.36 2.35 -8.14
N ILE A 46 -0.21 1.22 -7.43
CA ILE A 46 -0.53 -0.12 -7.96
C ILE A 46 -2.04 -0.29 -8.09
N VAL A 47 -2.79 0.27 -7.15
CA VAL A 47 -4.26 0.13 -7.06
C VAL A 47 -4.97 1.13 -7.97
N GLU A 48 -4.51 2.37 -7.99
CA GLU A 48 -5.09 3.50 -8.70
C GLU A 48 -3.98 4.29 -9.41
N GLU A 49 -4.05 4.40 -10.75
CA GLU A 49 -3.00 5.05 -11.55
C GLU A 49 -2.84 6.55 -11.24
N THR A 50 -3.90 7.21 -10.76
CA THR A 50 -3.89 8.62 -10.37
C THR A 50 -4.58 8.81 -9.02
N PRO A 51 -3.93 8.38 -7.92
CA PRO A 51 -4.52 8.54 -6.60
C PRO A 51 -4.50 10.01 -6.20
N ASP A 52 -5.55 10.45 -5.51
CA ASP A 52 -5.59 11.76 -4.85
C ASP A 52 -4.69 11.69 -3.60
N LEU A 53 -3.38 11.75 -3.83
CA LEU A 53 -2.33 11.71 -2.82
C LEU A 53 -2.34 13.05 -2.08
N SER A 54 -3.11 13.12 -1.00
CA SER A 54 -3.11 14.26 -0.07
C SER A 54 -2.24 13.92 1.14
N GLY A 55 -0.96 14.33 1.13
CA GLY A 55 -0.05 14.14 2.25
C GLY A 55 1.42 13.97 1.83
N GLU A 56 2.27 13.69 2.81
CA GLU A 56 3.63 13.20 2.59
C GLU A 56 3.60 11.66 2.55
N PRO A 57 4.39 11.01 1.68
CA PRO A 57 4.48 9.56 1.64
C PRO A 57 5.04 9.00 2.94
N GLN A 58 4.38 7.99 3.50
CA GLN A 58 4.81 7.29 4.71
C GLN A 58 5.28 5.88 4.35
N GLN A 59 6.36 5.43 4.98
CA GLN A 59 6.85 4.06 4.80
C GLN A 59 5.93 3.07 5.53
N ILE A 60 5.73 1.90 4.92
CA ILE A 60 4.95 0.82 5.51
C ILE A 60 5.52 0.41 6.87
N SER A 61 6.84 0.41 7.04
CA SER A 61 7.46 0.17 8.35
C SER A 61 7.01 1.16 9.41
N ASP A 62 6.94 2.45 9.10
CA ASP A 62 6.44 3.44 10.06
C ASP A 62 4.97 3.18 10.38
N ILE A 63 4.15 2.80 9.39
CA ILE A 63 2.72 2.54 9.62
C ILE A 63 2.48 1.30 10.50
N ILE A 64 3.24 0.23 10.31
CA ILE A 64 3.08 -1.03 11.04
C ILE A 64 3.66 -0.95 12.47
N TYR A 65 4.75 -0.18 12.65
CA TYR A 65 5.53 -0.16 13.90
C TYR A 65 5.37 1.13 14.74
N GLU A 66 4.40 1.99 14.44
CA GLU A 66 4.05 3.20 15.23
C GLU A 66 3.33 2.92 16.57
#